data_AF-A0A0Q5R3K4-F1
#
_entry.id   AF-A0A0Q5R3K4-F1
#
_cell.length_a   1.000
_cell.length_b   1.000
_cell.length_c   1.000
_cell.angle_alpha   90.00
_cell.angle_beta   90.00
_cell.angle_gamma   90.00
#
_symmetry.space_group_name_H-M   'P 1'
#
loop_
_entity.id
_entity.type
_entity.pdbx_description
1 polymer ?
#
loop_
_entity_poly.entity_id
_entity_poly.type
_entity_poly.pdbx_seq_one_letter_code
_entity_poly.pdbx_strand_id
1 'polypeptide(L)' 'MWTKFAKLFVIKTKFEAFLVIYGLGLGAVERGVHYLEQYPGYGGWMLFACCPIAVFMAGARILDSLERQRTD' A
#
# COMPACT_ATOMS: atom_id res chain seq x y z
N MET A 1 -0.45 -26.83 -10.61
CA MET A 1 0.39 -25.64 -10.91
C MET A 1 -0.22 -24.34 -10.38
N TRP A 2 -1.55 -24.15 -10.43
CA TRP A 2 -2.25 -22.98 -9.89
C TRP A 2 -2.05 -22.68 -8.39
N THR A 3 -1.83 -23.71 -7.58
CA THR A 3 -1.59 -23.57 -6.13
C THR A 3 -0.31 -22.82 -5.79
N LYS A 4 0.69 -22.79 -6.69
CA LYS A 4 1.93 -22.03 -6.50
C LYS A 4 1.74 -20.54 -6.77
N PHE A 5 0.90 -20.18 -7.74
CA PHE A 5 0.53 -18.79 -8.01
C PHE A 5 -0.30 -18.18 -6.88
N ALA A 6 -1.21 -18.96 -6.28
CA ALA A 6 -1.98 -18.52 -5.13
C ALA A 6 -1.10 -18.13 -3.93
N LYS A 7 0.08 -18.75 -3.78
CA LYS A 7 1.04 -18.43 -2.69
C LYS A 7 1.70 -17.06 -2.84
N LEU A 8 1.78 -16.49 -4.05
CA LEU A 8 2.28 -15.12 -4.23
C LEU A 8 1.35 -14.05 -3.63
N PHE A 9 0.06 -14.37 -3.48
CA PHE A 9 -0.92 -13.48 -2.85
C PHE A 9 -1.03 -13.68 -1.33
N VAL A 10 -0.23 -14.58 -0.76
CA VAL A 10 -0.21 -14.84 0.68
C VAL A 10 1.04 -14.21 1.27
N ILE A 11 0.84 -13.15 2.05
CA ILE A 11 1.92 -12.46 2.75
C ILE A 11 2.27 -13.29 3.99
N LYS A 12 3.49 -13.83 4.08
CA LYS A 12 3.94 -14.63 5.23
C LYS A 12 4.98 -13.92 6.08
N THR A 13 5.83 -13.12 5.45
CA THR A 13 6.97 -12.49 6.12
C THR A 13 6.79 -10.99 6.25
N LYS A 14 7.44 -10.40 7.28
CA LYS A 14 7.49 -8.94 7.42
C LYS A 14 8.14 -8.28 6.19
N PHE A 15 9.12 -8.95 5.56
CA PHE A 15 9.77 -8.45 4.35
C PHE A 15 8.82 -8.37 3.16
N GLU A 16 8.03 -9.42 2.89
CA GLU A 16 7.00 -9.39 1.83
C GLU A 16 5.97 -8.29 2.10
N ALA A 17 5.58 -8.10 3.36
CA ALA A 17 4.67 -7.03 3.76
C ALA A 17 5.23 -5.64 3.41
N PHE A 18 6.48 -5.37 3.77
CA PHE A 18 7.14 -4.12 3.44
C PHE A 18 7.28 -3.93 1.92
N LEU A 19 7.53 -4.99 1.16
CA LEU A 19 7.64 -4.94 -0.30
C LEU A 19 6.29 -4.58 -0.94
N VAL A 20 5.19 -5.16 -0.44
CA VAL A 20 3.82 -4.81 -0.86
C VAL A 20 3.47 -3.37 -0.51
N ILE A 21 3.72 -2.95 0.73
CA ILE A 21 3.46 -1.57 1.19
C ILE A 21 4.26 -0.56 0.38
N TYR A 22 5.52 -0.87 0.07
CA TYR A 22 6.37 -0.05 -0.78
C TYR A 22 5.80 0.09 -2.20
N GLY A 23 5.38 -1.02 -2.81
CA GLY A 23 4.73 -1.00 -4.13
C GLY A 23 3.43 -0.17 -4.15
N LEU A 24 2.59 -0.33 -3.12
CA LEU A 24 1.37 0.47 -2.94
C LEU A 24 1.69 1.96 -2.77
N GLY A 25 2.73 2.28 -2.00
CA GLY A 25 3.22 3.65 -1.79
C GLY A 25 3.73 4.29 -3.07
N LEU A 26 4.54 3.58 -3.84
CA LEU A 26 5.07 4.05 -5.13
C LEU A 26 3.92 4.42 -6.08
N GLY A 27 2.94 3.52 -6.26
CA GLY A 27 1.79 3.77 -7.12
C GLY A 27 0.87 4.89 -6.62
N ALA A 28 0.73 5.03 -5.29
CA ALA A 28 -0.04 6.12 -4.70
C ALA A 28 0.61 7.49 -4.91
N VAL A 29 1.94 7.57 -4.86
CA VAL A 29 2.70 8.80 -5.15
C VAL A 29 2.62 9.16 -6.63
N GLU A 30 2.78 8.19 -7.52
CA GLU A 30 2.66 8.41 -8.98
C GLU A 30 1.26 8.93 -9.35
N ARG A 31 0.21 8.29 -8.82
CA ARG A 31 -1.19 8.77 -8.93
C ARG A 31 -1.37 10.16 -8.32
N GLY A 32 -0.76 10.39 -7.16
CA GLY A 32 -0.78 11.69 -6.49
C GLY A 32 -0.22 12.80 -7.39
N VAL A 33 0.94 12.58 -8.00
CA VAL A 33 1.57 13.56 -8.89
C VAL A 33 0.67 13.84 -10.09
N HIS A 34 0.04 12.82 -10.66
CA HIS A 34 -0.97 13.00 -11.70
C HIS A 34 -2.15 13.88 -11.25
N TYR A 35 -2.60 13.79 -9.99
CA TYR A 35 -3.64 14.69 -9.46
C TYR A 35 -3.18 16.15 -9.34
N LEU A 36 -1.89 16.40 -9.06
CA LEU A 36 -1.33 17.77 -9.06
C LEU A 36 -1.31 18.38 -10.46
N GLU A 37 -0.97 17.58 -11.48
CA GLU A 37 -0.96 18.04 -12.88
C GLU A 37 -2.38 18.29 -13.40
N GLN A 38 -3.33 17.42 -13.05
CA GLN A 38 -4.68 17.47 -13.60
C GLN A 38 -5.60 18.47 -12.86
N TYR A 39 -5.33 18.72 -11.57
CA TYR A 39 -6.10 19.65 -10.74
C TYR A 39 -5.17 20.68 -10.07
N PRO A 40 -4.77 21.74 -10.80
CA PRO A 40 -3.92 22.79 -10.24
C PRO A 40 -4.67 23.55 -9.13
N GLY A 41 -4.08 23.57 -7.93
CA GLY A 41 -4.63 24.29 -6.77
C GLY A 41 -4.64 23.43 -5.49
N TYR A 42 -5.33 23.92 -4.45
CA TYR A 42 -5.40 23.24 -3.15
C TYR A 42 -6.07 21.85 -3.21
N GLY A 43 -6.97 21.63 -4.18
CA GLY A 43 -7.63 20.33 -4.37
C GLY A 43 -6.68 19.21 -4.76
N GLY A 44 -5.73 19.48 -5.68
CA GLY A 44 -4.71 18.50 -6.08
C GLY A 44 -3.81 18.09 -4.92
N TRP A 45 -3.40 19.04 -4.08
CA TRP A 45 -2.60 18.76 -2.87
C TRP A 45 -3.36 17.95 -1.82
N MET A 46 -4.66 18.21 -1.63
CA MET A 46 -5.50 17.42 -0.72
C MET A 46 -5.64 15.96 -1.22
N LEU A 47 -5.91 15.78 -2.51
CA LEU A 47 -6.00 14.45 -3.14
C LEU A 47 -4.65 13.72 -3.12
N PHE A 48 -3.56 14.45 -3.35
CA PHE A 48 -2.20 13.93 -3.22
C PHE A 48 -1.93 13.43 -1.81
N ALA A 49 -2.30 14.19 -0.77
CA ALA A 49 -2.08 13.81 0.62
C ALA A 49 -2.96 12.62 1.05
N CYS A 50 -4.19 12.52 0.56
CA CYS A 50 -5.07 11.39 0.85
C CYS A 50 -4.51 10.04 0.36
N CYS A 51 -3.82 10.02 -0.78
CA CYS A 51 -3.26 8.79 -1.37
C CYS A 51 -2.26 8.05 -0.45
N PRO A 52 -1.17 8.66 0.04
CA PRO A 52 -0.25 8.02 0.98
C PRO A 52 -0.89 7.78 2.35
N ILE A 53 -1.83 8.62 2.83
CA ILE A 53 -2.56 8.36 4.08
C ILE A 53 -3.32 7.03 4.00
N ALA A 54 -3.98 6.74 2.87
CA ALA A 54 -4.63 5.46 2.65
C ALA A 54 -3.64 4.28 2.68
N VAL A 55 -2.45 4.44 2.09
CA VAL A 55 -1.39 3.43 2.13
C VAL A 55 -0.87 3.19 3.54
N PHE A 56 -0.71 4.24 4.36
CA PHE A 56 -0.30 4.07 5.76
C PHE A 56 -1.31 3.27 6.58
N MET A 57 -2.62 3.54 6.42
CA MET A 57 -3.67 2.76 7.08
C MET A 57 -3.68 1.30 6.62
N ALA A 58 -3.53 1.07 5.31
CA ALA A 58 -3.44 -0.28 4.75
C ALA A 58 -2.20 -1.02 5.26
N GLY A 59 -1.04 -0.35 5.27
CA GLY A 59 0.22 -0.91 5.75
C GLY A 59 0.17 -1.29 7.23
N ALA A 60 -0.41 -0.43 8.08
CA ALA A 60 -0.62 -0.75 9.49
C ALA A 60 -1.49 -2.00 9.67
N ARG A 61 -2.57 -2.15 8.90
CA ARG A 61 -3.42 -3.35 8.94
C ARG A 61 -2.73 -4.62 8.46
N ILE A 62 -1.90 -4.52 7.42
CA ILE A 62 -1.12 -5.65 6.92
C ILE A 62 -0.12 -6.11 8.00
N LEU A 63 0.60 -5.17 8.63
CA LEU A 63 1.53 -5.48 9.72
C LEU A 63 0.83 -6.09 10.93
N ASP A 64 -0.29 -5.51 11.38
CA ASP A 64 -1.06 -6.05 12.52
C ASP A 64 -1.56 -7.47 12.25
N SER A 65 -2.03 -7.74 11.03
CA SER A 65 -2.51 -9.07 10.64
C SER A 65 -1.38 -10.11 10.63
N LEU A 66 -0.15 -9.72 10.30
CA LEU A 66 1.02 -10.60 10.35
C LEU A 66 1.52 -10.84 11.78
N GLU A 67 1.42 -9.83 12.64
CA GLU A 67 1.78 -9.96 14.04
C GLU A 67 0.83 -10.91 14.75
N ARG A 68 -0.49 -10.78 14.52
CA ARG A 68 -1.50 -11.70 15.03
C ARG A 68 -1.26 -13.15 14.59
N GLN A 69 -0.94 -13.38 13.32
CA GLN A 69 -0.62 -14.71 12.78
C GLN A 69 0.66 -15.34 13.35
N ARG A 70 1.55 -14.54 13.96
CA ARG A 70 2.77 -15.05 14.60
C ARG A 70 2.55 -15.42 16.07
N THR A 71 1.55 -14.81 16.72
CA THR A 71 1.23 -15.03 18.13
C THR A 71 0.31 -16.23 18.35
N ASP A 72 -0.48 -16.62 17.34
CA ASP A 72 -1.28 -17.85 17.28
C ASP A 72 -0.44 -19.06 16.81
#